data_AF-A0A1G6E0X7-F1
#
_entry.id   AF-A0A1G6E0X7-F1
#
_cell.length_a   1.000
_cell.length_b   1.000
_cell.length_c   1.000
_cell.angle_alpha   90.00
_cell.angle_beta   90.00
_cell.angle_gamma   90.00
#
_symmetry.space_group_name_H-M   'P 1'
#
loop_
_entity.id
_entity.type
_entity.pdbx_description
1 polymer ?
#
loop_
_entity_poly.entity_id
_entity_poly.type
_entity_poly.pdbx_seq_one_letter_code
_entity_poly.pdbx_strand_id
1 'polypeptide(L)'
;MNKPTIIVLLIFLISSCSDNNQSENKIIEIENLRAENDSLKKIVAEINNKFVFDSITLRDIPYYKNTYEMNSNVRGEIVFVGYNNDKQNTRVIMIDSISYNPKKLYNPDTLALKIGGFPYEKKMDSEQIYWRAEVHTKHKYGKEFEASLSNIAQVKKNYAQHSV
;
A
#
# COMPACT_ATOMS: atom_id res chain seq x y z
N MET A 1 -7.33 -69.85 41.40
CA MET A 1 -7.77 -68.54 40.88
C MET A 1 -8.97 -68.80 39.99
N ASN A 2 -10.17 -68.39 40.40
CA ASN A 2 -11.40 -68.80 39.73
C ASN A 2 -11.54 -68.04 38.40
N LYS A 3 -12.02 -68.70 37.34
CA LYS A 3 -12.25 -68.09 36.01
C LYS A 3 -13.00 -66.75 36.02
N PRO A 4 -13.99 -66.48 36.91
CA PRO A 4 -14.67 -65.18 36.92
C PRO A 4 -13.77 -64.03 37.40
N THR A 5 -12.79 -64.31 38.27
CA THR A 5 -11.91 -63.29 38.86
C THR A 5 -10.94 -62.73 37.81
N ILE A 6 -10.49 -63.57 36.88
CA ILE A 6 -9.61 -63.18 35.77
C ILE A 6 -10.35 -62.26 34.78
N ILE A 7 -11.63 -62.54 34.51
CA ILE A 7 -12.45 -61.76 33.58
C ILE A 7 -12.71 -60.35 34.13
N VAL A 8 -13.00 -60.23 35.43
CA VAL A 8 -13.21 -58.93 36.09
C VAL A 8 -11.92 -58.10 36.13
N LEU A 9 -10.77 -58.72 36.40
CA LEU A 9 -9.48 -58.03 36.39
C LEU A 9 -9.11 -57.54 34.99
N LEU A 10 -9.45 -58.32 33.95
CA LEU A 10 -9.19 -57.94 32.56
C LEU A 10 -10.01 -56.70 32.17
N ILE A 11 -11.29 -56.62 32.53
CA ILE A 11 -12.19 -55.48 32.24
C ILE A 11 -11.70 -54.19 32.92
N PHE A 12 -11.16 -54.27 34.13
CA PHE A 12 -10.59 -53.11 34.83
C PHE A 12 -9.30 -52.61 34.15
N LEU A 13 -8.47 -53.51 33.60
CA LEU A 13 -7.23 -53.13 32.92
C LEU A 13 -7.47 -52.44 31.56
N ILE A 14 -8.52 -52.82 30.82
CA ILE A 14 -8.90 -52.13 29.56
C ILE A 14 -9.55 -50.76 29.82
N SER A 15 -10.17 -50.56 30.99
CA SER A 15 -10.84 -49.31 31.35
C SER A 15 -9.88 -48.23 31.87
N SER A 16 -8.64 -48.58 32.19
CA SER A 16 -7.62 -47.65 32.72
C SER A 16 -6.66 -47.09 31.64
N CYS A 17 -6.90 -47.36 30.37
CA CYS A 17 -6.10 -46.90 29.22
C CYS A 17 -6.85 -45.85 28.37
N SER A 18 -7.47 -44.87 29.02
CA SER A 18 -7.77 -43.59 28.37
C SER A 18 -6.98 -42.54 29.13
N ASP A 19 -5.86 -42.12 28.54
CA ASP A 19 -5.06 -41.02 29.07
C ASP A 19 -5.85 -39.72 28.79
N ASN A 20 -6.83 -39.43 29.66
CA ASN A 20 -7.76 -38.30 29.50
C ASN A 20 -7.00 -36.98 29.30
N ASN A 21 -5.83 -36.84 29.92
CA ASN A 21 -4.91 -35.72 29.73
C ASN A 21 -4.44 -35.56 28.27
N GLN A 22 -4.21 -36.66 27.56
CA GLN A 22 -3.82 -36.64 26.15
C GLN A 22 -5.00 -36.23 25.24
N SER A 23 -6.22 -36.61 25.60
CA SER A 23 -7.43 -36.20 24.88
C SER A 23 -7.72 -34.70 25.10
N GLU A 24 -7.63 -34.22 26.33
CA GLU A 24 -7.82 -32.80 26.68
C GLU A 24 -6.78 -31.90 26.01
N ASN A 25 -5.51 -32.30 26.01
CA ASN A 25 -4.45 -31.56 25.31
C ASN A 25 -4.72 -31.46 23.80
N LYS A 26 -5.20 -32.53 23.16
CA LYS A 26 -5.57 -32.52 21.73
C LYS A 26 -6.79 -31.63 21.45
N ILE A 27 -7.75 -31.57 22.37
CA ILE A 27 -8.93 -30.70 22.24
C ILE A 27 -8.49 -29.22 22.29
N ILE A 28 -7.65 -28.86 23.25
CA ILE A 28 -7.09 -27.50 23.37
C ILE A 28 -6.30 -27.13 22.11
N GLU A 29 -5.48 -28.05 21.59
CA GLU A 29 -4.74 -27.84 20.35
C GLU A 29 -5.67 -27.63 19.15
N ILE A 30 -6.75 -28.42 19.03
CA ILE A 30 -7.76 -28.25 17.98
C ILE A 30 -8.47 -26.90 18.10
N GLU A 31 -8.80 -26.45 19.31
CA GLU A 31 -9.43 -25.15 19.55
C GLU A 31 -8.50 -24.00 19.19
N ASN A 32 -7.21 -24.09 19.55
CA ASN A 32 -6.20 -23.10 19.17
C ASN A 32 -6.04 -23.03 17.65
N LEU A 33 -5.92 -24.18 16.98
CA LEU A 33 -5.82 -24.25 15.52
C LEU A 33 -7.06 -23.69 14.82
N ARG A 34 -8.27 -23.92 15.37
CA ARG A 34 -9.51 -23.32 14.86
C ARG A 34 -9.50 -21.81 15.00
N ALA A 35 -9.12 -21.29 16.17
CA ALA A 35 -9.05 -19.86 16.42
C ALA A 35 -8.03 -19.17 15.49
N GLU A 36 -6.87 -19.80 15.27
CA GLU A 36 -5.88 -19.31 14.31
C GLU A 36 -6.43 -19.31 12.88
N ASN A 37 -7.09 -20.40 12.45
CA ASN A 37 -7.69 -20.50 11.13
C ASN A 37 -8.77 -19.42 10.88
N ASP A 38 -9.62 -19.16 11.86
CA ASP A 38 -10.66 -18.13 11.77
C ASP A 38 -10.05 -16.71 11.72
N SER A 39 -8.97 -16.47 12.47
CA SER A 39 -8.20 -15.23 12.38
C SER A 39 -7.59 -15.03 10.99
N LEU A 40 -6.97 -16.08 10.43
CA LEU A 40 -6.40 -16.05 9.08
C LEU A 40 -7.48 -15.80 8.02
N LYS A 41 -8.63 -16.47 8.11
CA LYS A 41 -9.78 -16.23 7.23
C LYS A 41 -10.24 -14.78 7.28
N LYS A 42 -10.29 -14.19 8.48
CA LYS A 42 -10.64 -12.78 8.66
C LYS A 42 -9.64 -11.86 7.97
N ILE A 43 -8.34 -12.10 8.15
CA ILE A 43 -7.28 -11.31 7.48
C ILE A 43 -7.40 -11.42 5.96
N VAL A 44 -7.57 -12.64 5.43
CA VAL A 44 -7.74 -12.87 3.98
C VAL A 44 -8.98 -12.16 3.46
N ALA A 45 -10.11 -12.22 4.17
CA ALA A 45 -11.32 -11.50 3.79
C ALA A 45 -11.13 -9.98 3.80
N GLU A 46 -10.37 -9.43 4.75
CA GLU A 46 -10.03 -8.01 4.79
C GLU A 46 -9.10 -7.59 3.64
N ILE A 47 -8.16 -8.46 3.21
CA ILE A 47 -7.25 -8.22 2.08
C ILE A 47 -8.00 -8.31 0.74
N ASN A 48 -8.86 -9.31 0.56
CA ASN A 48 -9.60 -9.53 -0.69
C ASN A 48 -10.55 -8.37 -1.05
N ASN A 49 -10.96 -7.56 -0.07
CA ASN A 49 -11.78 -6.37 -0.28
C ASN A 49 -10.95 -5.10 -0.58
N LYS A 50 -9.63 -5.22 -0.75
CA LYS A 50 -8.71 -4.11 -1.02
C LYS A 50 -8.01 -4.30 -2.37
N PHE A 51 -7.57 -3.19 -2.98
CA PHE A 51 -6.63 -3.26 -4.10
C PHE A 51 -5.25 -3.69 -3.58
N VAL A 52 -4.72 -4.78 -4.13
CA VAL A 52 -3.40 -5.32 -3.79
C VAL A 52 -2.46 -5.10 -4.97
N PHE A 53 -1.29 -4.52 -4.68
CA PHE A 53 -0.25 -4.21 -5.65
C PHE A 53 1.05 -4.92 -5.27
N ASP A 54 1.75 -5.50 -6.23
CA ASP A 54 3.08 -6.11 -6.04
C ASP A 54 4.14 -5.07 -5.68
N SER A 55 3.98 -3.85 -6.22
CA SER A 55 4.96 -2.78 -6.09
C SER A 55 4.29 -1.42 -6.12
N ILE A 56 4.92 -0.47 -5.44
CA ILE A 56 4.52 0.94 -5.44
C ILE A 56 5.73 1.75 -5.88
N THR A 57 5.49 2.75 -6.72
CA THR A 57 6.50 3.76 -7.08
C THR A 57 5.93 5.16 -6.89
N LEU A 58 6.83 6.13 -6.78
CA LEU A 58 6.51 7.54 -6.66
C LEU A 58 6.77 8.23 -8.00
N ARG A 59 5.83 9.05 -8.47
CA ARG A 59 6.02 9.86 -9.67
C ARG A 59 5.70 11.32 -9.39
N ASP A 60 6.51 12.21 -9.94
CA ASP A 60 6.17 13.63 -10.05
C ASP A 60 5.60 13.89 -11.45
N ILE A 61 4.41 14.48 -11.50
CA ILE A 61 3.71 14.84 -12.72
C ILE A 61 3.63 16.37 -12.78
N PRO A 62 4.48 17.03 -13.60
CA PRO A 62 4.45 18.48 -13.73
C PRO A 62 3.17 18.94 -14.43
N TYR A 63 2.65 20.09 -14.04
CA TYR A 63 1.52 20.69 -14.72
C TYR A 63 1.93 21.19 -16.11
N TYR A 64 1.24 20.73 -17.14
CA TYR A 64 1.59 20.98 -18.55
C TYR A 64 1.60 22.47 -18.97
N LYS A 65 0.95 23.37 -18.19
CA LYS A 65 0.94 24.82 -18.46
C LYS A 65 1.96 25.60 -17.62
N ASN A 66 2.91 24.95 -16.95
CA ASN A 66 3.99 25.68 -16.28
C ASN A 66 4.79 26.50 -17.30
N THR A 67 4.94 27.80 -17.07
CA THR A 67 5.70 28.69 -17.97
C THR A 67 7.20 28.70 -17.65
N TYR A 68 7.57 28.39 -16.41
CA TYR A 68 8.94 28.43 -15.91
C TYR A 68 9.61 29.80 -16.09
N GLU A 69 8.83 30.87 -15.93
CA GLU A 69 9.34 32.25 -15.94
C GLU A 69 9.68 32.72 -14.52
N MET A 70 10.54 33.73 -14.41
CA MET A 70 10.83 34.35 -13.12
C MET A 70 9.52 34.88 -12.49
N ASN A 71 9.35 34.66 -11.19
CA ASN A 71 8.14 34.95 -10.41
C ASN A 71 6.87 34.17 -10.80
N SER A 72 6.94 33.24 -11.75
CA SER A 72 5.82 32.34 -12.05
C SER A 72 5.68 31.24 -10.99
N ASN A 73 4.52 30.59 -10.96
CA ASN A 73 4.30 29.43 -10.11
C ASN A 73 4.49 28.13 -10.91
N VAL A 74 5.34 27.26 -10.42
CA VAL A 74 5.51 25.89 -10.88
C VAL A 74 4.56 25.00 -10.10
N ARG A 75 3.74 24.24 -10.81
CA ARG A 75 2.75 23.32 -10.25
C ARG A 75 3.02 21.91 -10.68
N GLY A 76 2.65 20.95 -9.85
CA GLY A 76 2.68 19.54 -10.19
C GLY A 76 1.95 18.71 -9.16
N GLU A 77 2.04 17.40 -9.34
CA GLU A 77 1.40 16.44 -8.46
C GLU A 77 2.33 15.25 -8.25
N ILE A 78 2.59 14.93 -6.98
CA ILE A 78 3.29 13.70 -6.62
C ILE A 78 2.25 12.60 -6.45
N VAL A 79 2.37 11.48 -7.13
CA VAL A 79 1.41 10.36 -7.06
C VAL A 79 2.09 9.07 -6.63
N PHE A 80 1.34 8.24 -5.88
CA PHE A 80 1.67 6.84 -5.72
C PHE A 80 1.11 6.05 -6.89
N VAL A 81 1.96 5.26 -7.54
CA VAL A 81 1.52 4.32 -8.58
C VAL A 81 1.75 2.92 -8.05
N GLY A 82 0.66 2.29 -7.61
CA GLY A 82 0.62 0.86 -7.37
C GLY A 82 0.53 0.12 -8.70
N TYR A 83 1.37 -0.90 -8.89
CA TYR A 83 1.34 -1.75 -10.08
C TYR A 83 1.64 -3.20 -9.73
N ASN A 84 1.07 -4.10 -10.52
CA ASN A 84 1.39 -5.52 -10.48
C ASN A 84 2.37 -5.83 -11.61
N ASN A 85 3.37 -6.66 -11.34
CA ASN A 85 4.37 -7.04 -12.34
C ASN A 85 3.87 -8.09 -13.34
N ASP A 86 2.56 -8.33 -13.37
CA ASP A 86 1.89 -9.14 -14.36
C ASP A 86 1.73 -8.37 -15.68
N LYS A 87 2.76 -8.48 -16.52
CA LYS A 87 2.83 -7.87 -17.85
C LYS A 87 1.77 -8.40 -18.83
N GLN A 88 1.18 -9.57 -18.57
CA GLN A 88 0.19 -10.17 -19.47
C GLN A 88 -1.24 -9.68 -19.16
N ASN A 89 -1.53 -9.42 -17.88
CA ASN A 89 -2.86 -8.98 -17.43
C ASN A 89 -2.97 -7.47 -17.17
N THR A 90 -1.86 -6.73 -17.15
CA THR A 90 -1.85 -5.27 -17.00
C THR A 90 -1.77 -4.59 -18.36
N ARG A 91 -2.85 -3.91 -18.77
CA ARG A 91 -2.90 -3.13 -20.02
C ARG A 91 -3.55 -1.78 -19.83
N VAL A 92 -3.06 -0.77 -20.54
CA VAL A 92 -3.69 0.56 -20.65
C VAL A 92 -4.44 0.62 -21.97
N ILE A 93 -5.76 0.82 -21.91
CA ILE A 93 -6.59 1.07 -23.11
C ILE A 93 -6.77 2.58 -23.18
N MET A 94 -6.17 3.20 -24.21
CA MET A 94 -6.34 4.62 -24.49
C MET A 94 -7.72 4.83 -25.13
N ILE A 95 -8.57 5.66 -24.51
CA ILE A 95 -9.89 6.01 -25.02
C ILE A 95 -9.88 7.51 -25.37
N ASP A 96 -10.06 7.85 -26.64
CA ASP A 96 -10.19 9.23 -27.09
C ASP A 96 -11.59 9.78 -26.76
N SER A 97 -11.70 10.57 -25.68
CA SER A 97 -12.49 11.81 -25.61
C SER A 97 -12.54 12.40 -24.19
N ILE A 98 -12.50 13.74 -24.13
CA ILE A 98 -12.11 14.59 -23.00
C ILE A 98 -13.35 15.24 -22.36
N SER A 99 -13.46 15.25 -21.02
CA SER A 99 -13.63 16.48 -20.21
C SER A 99 -13.61 16.19 -18.71
N TYR A 100 -12.74 16.87 -17.95
CA TYR A 100 -12.79 16.91 -16.49
C TYR A 100 -12.30 18.26 -15.99
N ASN A 101 -13.07 18.89 -15.09
CA ASN A 101 -12.82 20.23 -14.55
C ASN A 101 -12.67 20.14 -13.03
N PRO A 102 -11.59 20.65 -12.42
CA PRO A 102 -11.67 21.05 -11.02
C PRO A 102 -10.99 22.40 -10.70
N LYS A 103 -11.72 23.24 -9.96
CA LYS A 103 -11.26 24.36 -9.10
C LYS A 103 -11.20 23.84 -7.66
N LYS A 104 -10.41 24.28 -6.67
CA LYS A 104 -9.26 25.20 -6.44
C LYS A 104 -8.78 24.87 -4.99
N LEU A 105 -7.51 25.09 -4.60
CA LEU A 105 -6.97 24.73 -3.27
C LEU A 105 -5.99 25.76 -2.67
N TYR A 106 -5.75 25.66 -1.34
CA TYR A 106 -5.09 26.62 -0.43
C TYR A 106 -3.92 26.00 0.38
N ASN A 107 -3.01 26.87 0.86
CA ASN A 107 -1.73 26.73 1.62
C ASN A 107 -1.93 26.44 3.15
N PRO A 108 -0.97 25.96 4.02
CA PRO A 108 0.45 25.58 3.88
C PRO A 108 0.94 24.20 4.47
N ASP A 109 2.10 23.71 3.98
CA ASP A 109 3.12 22.75 4.49
C ASP A 109 2.82 21.36 5.11
N THR A 110 1.77 20.69 4.64
CA THR A 110 1.81 19.23 4.41
C THR A 110 1.01 18.98 3.14
N LEU A 111 1.56 18.26 2.15
CA LEU A 111 0.79 17.97 0.96
C LEU A 111 -0.37 17.04 1.35
N ALA A 112 -1.61 17.51 1.21
CA ALA A 112 -2.78 16.69 1.45
C ALA A 112 -3.05 15.80 0.24
N LEU A 113 -3.35 14.53 0.48
CA LEU A 113 -3.81 13.60 -0.55
C LEU A 113 -5.13 14.12 -1.16
N LYS A 114 -5.16 14.37 -2.47
CA LYS A 114 -6.35 14.66 -3.28
C LYS A 114 -6.40 13.65 -4.41
N ILE A 115 -7.48 12.86 -4.51
CA ILE A 115 -7.75 12.00 -5.69
C ILE A 115 -6.53 11.14 -6.10
N GLY A 116 -5.80 10.58 -5.11
CA GLY A 116 -4.63 9.72 -5.37
C GLY A 116 -3.30 10.44 -5.57
N GLY A 117 -3.27 11.77 -5.52
CA GLY A 117 -2.05 12.58 -5.65
C GLY A 117 -1.88 13.64 -4.56
N PHE A 118 -0.68 14.21 -4.53
CA PHE A 118 -0.22 15.23 -3.61
C PHE A 118 0.15 16.47 -4.43
N PRO A 119 -0.82 17.35 -4.71
CA PRO A 119 -0.59 18.53 -5.54
C PRO A 119 0.30 19.53 -4.80
N TYR A 120 1.26 20.12 -5.51
CA TYR A 120 2.15 21.16 -4.99
C TYR A 120 2.18 22.39 -5.90
N GLU A 121 2.55 23.53 -5.30
CA GLU A 121 2.81 24.80 -5.99
C GLU A 121 4.05 25.43 -5.36
N LYS A 122 5.03 25.82 -6.20
CA LYS A 122 6.27 26.48 -5.80
C LYS A 122 6.46 27.74 -6.64
N LYS A 123 6.85 28.84 -6.00
CA LYS A 123 7.13 30.10 -6.72
C LYS A 123 8.57 30.08 -7.23
N MET A 124 8.78 30.46 -8.48
CA MET A 124 10.10 30.71 -9.08
C MET A 124 10.64 32.05 -8.60
N ASP A 125 11.09 32.13 -7.36
CA ASP A 125 11.66 33.34 -6.74
C ASP A 125 13.16 33.54 -7.03
N SER A 126 13.76 32.57 -7.73
CA SER A 126 15.17 32.51 -8.09
C SER A 126 15.31 31.87 -9.48
N GLU A 127 16.48 32.02 -10.11
CA GLU A 127 16.77 31.40 -11.42
C GLU A 127 16.59 29.87 -11.39
N GLN A 128 16.72 29.30 -10.20
CA GLN A 128 16.63 27.88 -9.95
C GLN A 128 16.04 27.63 -8.57
N ILE A 129 14.98 26.83 -8.53
CA ILE A 129 14.38 26.37 -7.29
C ILE A 129 14.59 24.87 -7.14
N TYR A 130 14.82 24.45 -5.89
CA TYR A 130 14.96 23.06 -5.51
C TYR A 130 13.87 22.70 -4.51
N TRP A 131 13.34 21.49 -4.63
CA TRP A 131 12.47 20.96 -3.59
C TRP A 131 12.69 19.46 -3.43
N ARG A 132 12.51 19.02 -2.19
CA ARG A 132 12.53 17.62 -1.80
C ARG A 132 11.17 17.27 -1.21
N ALA A 133 10.68 16.09 -1.56
CA ALA A 133 9.55 15.45 -0.90
C ALA A 133 10.02 14.15 -0.27
N GLU A 134 9.65 13.92 0.98
CA GLU A 134 9.79 12.64 1.66
C GLU A 134 8.40 12.07 1.86
N VAL A 135 8.26 10.79 1.53
CA VAL A 135 6.97 10.12 1.47
C VAL A 135 7.07 8.86 2.29
N HIS A 136 6.21 8.76 3.30
CA HIS A 136 6.09 7.61 4.18
C HIS A 136 4.66 7.10 4.13
N THR A 137 4.50 5.80 3.91
CA THR A 137 3.19 5.15 4.00
C THR A 137 3.29 3.86 4.81
N LYS A 138 2.29 3.66 5.67
CA LYS A 138 2.17 2.49 6.55
C LYS A 138 0.89 1.75 6.20
N HIS A 139 0.97 0.42 6.20
CA HIS A 139 -0.19 -0.43 5.98
C HIS A 139 -0.24 -1.53 7.03
N LYS A 140 -1.45 -1.84 7.53
CA LYS A 140 -1.66 -2.83 8.60
C LYS A 140 -1.16 -4.23 8.21
N TYR A 141 -1.28 -4.59 6.93
CA TYR A 141 -0.97 -5.92 6.40
C TYR A 141 0.15 -5.93 5.36
N GLY A 142 0.75 -4.77 5.08
CA GLY A 142 1.68 -4.59 3.96
C GLY A 142 3.03 -4.09 4.45
N LYS A 143 4.00 -4.05 3.55
CA LYS A 143 5.30 -3.43 3.83
C LYS A 143 5.12 -1.91 3.98
N GLU A 144 5.85 -1.32 4.91
CA GLU A 144 6.02 0.13 4.94
C GLU A 144 6.78 0.54 3.67
N PHE A 145 6.42 1.71 3.12
CA PHE A 145 7.10 2.27 1.97
C PHE A 145 7.58 3.68 2.31
N GLU A 146 8.87 3.89 2.07
CA GLU A 146 9.56 5.16 2.25
C GLU A 146 10.29 5.51 0.97
N ALA A 147 10.13 6.75 0.51
CA ALA A 147 10.84 7.25 -0.66
C ALA A 147 11.11 8.74 -0.52
N SER A 148 12.19 9.19 -1.15
CA SER A 148 12.47 10.60 -1.34
C SER A 148 12.48 10.94 -2.82
N LEU A 149 12.00 12.14 -3.13
CA LEU A 149 12.01 12.70 -4.47
C LEU A 149 12.66 14.07 -4.40
N SER A 150 13.65 14.30 -5.25
CA SER A 150 14.36 15.57 -5.33
C SER A 150 14.17 16.13 -6.73
N ASN A 151 13.76 17.39 -6.78
CA ASN A 151 13.42 18.07 -8.02
C ASN A 151 14.09 19.43 -8.11
N ILE A 152 14.14 19.88 -9.35
CA ILE A 152 14.81 21.07 -9.80
C ILE A 152 13.94 21.69 -10.90
N ALA A 153 13.69 23.00 -10.80
CA ALA A 153 13.14 23.77 -11.89
C ALA A 153 14.05 24.97 -12.15
N GLN A 154 14.22 25.30 -13.43
CA GLN A 154 15.06 26.41 -13.88
C GLN A 154 14.24 27.36 -14.73
N VAL A 155 14.54 28.65 -14.65
CA VAL A 155 13.90 29.64 -15.50
C VAL A 155 14.23 29.35 -16.96
N LYS A 156 13.20 29.27 -17.81
CA LYS A 156 13.36 29.08 -19.25
C LYS A 156 14.05 30.32 -19.84
N LYS A 157 15.28 30.15 -20.33
CA LYS A 157 15.99 31.22 -21.06
C LYS A 157 15.40 31.33 -22.46
N ASN A 158 14.68 32.42 -22.72
CA ASN A 158 14.31 32.79 -24.08
C ASN A 158 15.55 33.33 -24.78
N TYR A 159 16.20 32.51 -25.60
CA TYR A 159 17.16 33.04 -26.57
C TYR A 159 16.36 33.82 -27.61
N ALA A 160 16.34 35.15 -27.48
CA ALA A 160 15.87 36.00 -28.56
C ALA A 160 16.75 35.71 -29.78
N GLN A 161 16.17 35.10 -30.81
CA GLN A 161 16.78 35.08 -32.13
C GLN A 161 16.88 36.53 -32.60
N HIS A 162 18.02 37.17 -32.39
CA HIS A 162 18.41 38.34 -33.17
C HIS A 162 18.79 37.83 -34.56
N SER A 163 17.80 37.76 -35.44
CA SER A 163 18.03 37.73 -36.88
C SER A 163 18.56 39.10 -37.28
N VAL A 164 19.79 39.11 -37.79
CA VAL A 164 20.46 40.24 -38.44
C VAL A 164 19.67 40.66 -39.69
#